data_AF-A0A1G0U9R0-F1
#
_entry.id   AF-A0A1G0U9R0-F1
#
_cell.length_a   1.000
_cell.length_b   1.000
_cell.length_c   1.000
_cell.angle_alpha   90.00
_cell.angle_beta   90.00
_cell.angle_gamma   90.00
#
_symmetry.space_group_name_H-M   'P 1'
#
loop_
_entity.id
_entity.type
_entity.pdbx_description
1 polymer ?
#
loop_
_entity_poly.entity_id
_entity_poly.type
_entity_poly.pdbx_seq_one_letter_code
_entity_poly.pdbx_strand_id
1 'polypeptide(L)'
;MKIISTKILVKYIYPFILLMFVFSSCSSGPEFEGTFDYYPEKPNAGDEITIFYNSDSTKLAQSDKIELVAYLYSKGLDNTVGVEMNKTENGWEGKVKTTPETRGIIVKFKHDEDLDNNSKKGYVIYLYGSNDKILPGSVAGLGGAILNWGSFYAELDRDFELALKYVKEDFQNNPEIKDDYLEKYLSLCQQVYPDDIDSLAQSELSRLEKKENLTEDDLTVLADWYGKINNKEKSDNYKKILSGKFPQSEFLQVERYKELRDEQDLNKKKELAEKFAMDFPRSEYIENAYDLVANLYRDKKLYKELKDFLTTNINRPSVFRFYSVAQRMFSENADLNTALEIAKMGVQRGEKELDNPPGKKPEFLTEKDWKEEREYYLGLTLYSYGNALYLSGKSKDALQNVERAADLTKNQEGDINELYTRLLYENVEYSEAKTVIEGFIKKGKNTAGMIEILKNIYKAEKGSEAGFEVYLSTLESASLQNLKDKLAKEIVSEPAPDFTLEDIKGSKVSLSGLKGKIVVVDFWATWCGPCINSFPGMQKAVEKYSKDENVKFFFINSWEREKDRKASVQKFLQKNNYPFHVLMDYDDKVIG
;
A
#
# COMPACT_ATOMS: atom_id res chain seq x y z
N MET A 1 46.89 -16.12 86.88
CA MET A 1 47.26 -17.55 86.75
C MET A 1 46.25 -18.19 85.79
N LYS A 2 46.74 -18.76 84.67
CA LYS A 2 46.04 -19.45 83.54
C LYS A 2 45.05 -18.60 82.70
N ILE A 3 45.20 -18.32 81.41
CA ILE A 3 45.53 -19.07 80.15
C ILE A 3 44.28 -19.66 79.44
N ILE A 4 44.04 -19.16 78.22
CA ILE A 4 43.43 -19.72 76.98
C ILE A 4 41.90 -19.65 76.72
N SER A 5 41.58 -18.86 75.67
CA SER A 5 40.78 -19.09 74.44
C SER A 5 39.43 -19.85 74.48
N THR A 6 38.40 -19.31 73.81
CA THR A 6 37.94 -19.70 72.43
C THR A 6 36.51 -19.19 72.15
N LYS A 7 36.36 -18.37 71.08
CA LYS A 7 35.25 -18.21 70.09
C LYS A 7 33.77 -18.57 70.43
N ILE A 8 32.82 -17.63 70.17
CA ILE A 8 31.66 -17.70 69.21
C ILE A 8 30.45 -16.78 69.59
N LEU A 9 29.99 -16.00 68.58
CA LEU A 9 28.68 -15.37 68.24
C LEU A 9 27.76 -14.69 69.30
N VAL A 10 27.31 -13.45 69.02
CA VAL A 10 25.94 -13.03 68.59
C VAL A 10 25.69 -11.49 68.82
N LYS A 11 25.21 -10.81 67.75
CA LYS A 11 24.36 -9.59 67.57
C LYS A 11 24.35 -8.42 68.58
N TYR A 12 24.29 -7.18 68.06
CA TYR A 12 23.21 -6.15 68.19
C TYR A 12 23.58 -4.92 67.31
N ILE A 13 22.90 -4.66 66.18
CA ILE A 13 21.81 -3.67 65.94
C ILE A 13 22.20 -2.18 66.14
N TYR A 14 22.52 -1.52 65.00
CA TYR A 14 22.32 -0.12 64.50
C TYR A 14 22.15 1.10 65.44
N PRO A 15 22.66 2.28 65.02
CA PRO A 15 21.80 3.21 64.28
C PRO A 15 22.43 3.96 63.08
N PHE A 16 21.61 4.07 62.03
CA PHE A 16 21.39 5.22 61.12
C PHE A 16 22.57 6.15 60.76
N ILE A 17 23.05 6.02 59.52
CA ILE A 17 23.46 7.16 58.69
C ILE A 17 22.76 7.02 57.33
N LEU A 18 21.92 8.02 57.05
CA LEU A 18 21.22 8.24 55.80
C LEU A 18 22.24 8.70 54.75
N LEU A 19 22.66 7.82 53.83
CA LEU A 19 23.40 8.23 52.63
C LEU A 19 22.42 8.21 51.45
N MET A 20 21.93 9.38 51.08
CA MET A 20 21.32 9.61 49.77
C MET A 20 22.40 9.39 48.70
N PHE A 21 22.40 8.22 48.07
CA PHE A 21 23.01 8.06 46.75
C PHE A 21 22.04 8.62 45.72
N VAL A 22 22.29 9.86 45.30
CA VAL A 22 21.77 10.40 44.05
C VAL A 22 22.46 9.62 42.94
N PHE A 23 21.82 8.54 42.47
CA PHE A 23 22.16 8.01 41.15
C PHE A 23 21.65 9.02 40.13
N SER A 24 22.54 9.90 39.66
CA SER A 24 22.39 10.48 38.33
C SER A 24 22.38 9.33 37.35
N SER A 25 21.18 8.94 36.91
CA SER A 25 20.98 8.08 35.75
C SER A 25 21.41 8.85 34.50
N CYS A 26 22.72 8.90 34.25
CA CYS A 26 23.20 9.02 32.88
C CYS A 26 22.87 7.69 32.21
N SER A 27 21.75 7.65 31.49
CA SER A 27 21.41 6.56 30.58
C SER A 27 22.41 6.58 29.42
N SER A 28 23.57 5.97 29.61
CA SER A 28 24.32 5.45 28.47
C SER A 28 23.67 4.11 28.14
N GLY A 29 22.91 4.08 27.04
CA GLY A 29 22.49 2.81 26.45
C GLY A 29 23.72 1.95 26.11
N PRO A 30 23.53 0.66 25.81
CA PRO A 30 24.62 -0.19 25.34
C PRO A 30 25.32 0.44 24.13
N GLU A 31 26.66 0.38 24.08
CA GLU A 31 27.44 0.81 22.91
C GLU A 31 27.05 -0.09 21.72
N PHE A 32 26.48 0.51 20.68
CA PHE A 32 26.00 -0.17 19.48
C PHE A 32 27.02 -0.05 18.35
N GLU A 33 27.49 -1.20 17.84
CA GLU A 33 28.36 -1.31 16.67
C GLU A 33 27.67 -2.15 15.59
N GLY A 34 27.14 -1.52 14.53
CA GLY A 34 26.48 -2.22 13.44
C GLY A 34 25.48 -1.33 12.69
N THR A 35 24.73 -1.90 11.75
CA THR A 35 23.65 -1.18 11.04
C THR A 35 22.33 -1.20 11.82
N PHE A 36 22.03 -2.28 12.54
CA PHE A 36 20.80 -2.44 13.32
C PHE A 36 21.02 -3.27 14.59
N ASP A 37 20.43 -2.85 15.71
CA ASP A 37 20.37 -3.60 16.97
C ASP A 37 19.15 -3.17 17.80
N TYR A 38 18.87 -3.87 18.91
CA TYR A 38 17.76 -3.56 19.79
C TYR A 38 18.00 -4.01 21.24
N TYR A 39 17.33 -3.36 22.18
CA TYR A 39 17.36 -3.67 23.60
C TYR A 39 15.93 -3.76 24.19
N PRO A 40 15.65 -4.75 25.07
CA PRO A 40 16.55 -5.83 25.53
C PRO A 40 16.86 -6.86 24.42
N GLU A 41 17.99 -7.56 24.52
CA GLU A 41 18.43 -8.57 23.53
C GLU A 41 17.41 -9.72 23.34
N LYS A 42 16.68 -10.05 24.41
CA LYS A 42 15.60 -11.05 24.43
C LYS A 42 14.29 -10.43 24.92
N PRO A 43 13.61 -9.64 24.08
CA PRO A 43 12.39 -8.96 24.50
C PRO A 43 11.23 -9.94 24.63
N ASN A 44 10.44 -9.79 25.69
CA ASN A 44 9.21 -10.56 25.87
C ASN A 44 8.04 -9.89 25.12
N ALA A 45 7.00 -10.67 24.83
CA ALA A 45 5.74 -10.10 24.36
C ALA A 45 5.15 -9.14 25.42
N GLY A 46 4.80 -7.93 24.98
CA GLY A 46 4.36 -6.84 25.85
C GLY A 46 5.48 -5.89 26.29
N ASP A 47 6.76 -6.17 25.99
CA ASP A 47 7.87 -5.26 26.32
C ASP A 47 7.90 -4.03 25.42
N GLU A 48 8.49 -2.95 25.94
CA GLU A 48 8.96 -1.83 25.13
C GLU A 48 10.39 -2.14 24.67
N ILE A 49 10.62 -2.03 23.37
CA ILE A 49 11.89 -2.37 22.73
C ILE A 49 12.48 -1.08 22.19
N THR A 50 13.72 -0.80 22.57
CA THR A 50 14.52 0.29 22.01
C THR A 50 15.27 -0.26 20.81
N ILE A 51 15.20 0.42 19.68
CA ILE A 51 15.79 0.01 18.41
C ILE A 51 16.83 1.04 18.02
N PHE A 52 18.04 0.55 17.72
CA PHE A 52 19.19 1.32 17.30
C PHE A 52 19.44 1.10 15.81
N TYR A 53 19.79 2.18 15.10
CA TYR A 53 20.03 2.13 13.67
C TYR A 53 21.17 3.07 13.26
N ASN A 54 22.15 2.55 12.53
CA ASN A 54 23.20 3.35 11.91
C ASN A 54 22.97 3.36 10.39
N SER A 55 22.68 4.54 9.84
CA SER A 55 22.36 4.72 8.43
C SER A 55 23.57 4.90 7.52
N ASP A 56 24.79 4.99 8.04
CA ASP A 56 26.01 5.38 7.29
C ASP A 56 26.30 4.49 6.08
N SER A 57 25.99 3.19 6.18
CA SER A 57 26.19 2.22 5.11
C SER A 57 24.98 1.99 4.22
N THR A 58 23.92 2.79 4.37
CA THR A 58 22.62 2.58 3.70
C THR A 58 22.25 3.77 2.82
N LYS A 59 21.12 3.68 2.10
CA LYS A 59 20.60 4.80 1.31
C LYS A 59 20.22 6.01 2.17
N LEU A 60 20.10 5.83 3.49
CA LEU A 60 19.71 6.85 4.46
C LEU A 60 20.91 7.55 5.13
N ALA A 61 22.14 7.36 4.65
CA ALA A 61 23.35 7.94 5.26
C ALA A 61 23.32 9.48 5.35
N GLN A 62 22.65 10.15 4.41
CA GLN A 62 22.57 11.61 4.35
C GLN A 62 21.26 12.17 4.92
N SER A 63 20.38 11.32 5.45
CA SER A 63 19.09 11.76 5.96
C SER A 63 19.25 12.55 7.26
N ASP A 64 18.52 13.66 7.37
CA ASP A 64 18.44 14.49 8.57
C ASP A 64 17.28 14.09 9.48
N LYS A 65 16.39 13.21 9.00
CA LYS A 65 15.32 12.55 9.73
C LYS A 65 15.19 11.11 9.28
N ILE A 66 14.79 10.22 10.20
CA ILE A 66 14.49 8.82 9.88
C ILE A 66 13.22 8.41 10.61
N GLU A 67 12.30 7.79 9.88
CA GLU A 67 11.14 7.11 10.44
C GLU A 67 11.41 5.61 10.49
N LEU A 68 11.31 5.04 11.68
CA LEU A 68 11.23 3.60 11.89
C LEU A 68 9.78 3.14 11.65
N VAL A 69 9.61 2.08 10.87
CA VAL A 69 8.32 1.43 10.65
C VAL A 69 8.42 -0.02 11.11
N ALA A 70 7.69 -0.37 12.17
CA ALA A 70 7.66 -1.69 12.79
C ALA A 70 6.33 -2.41 12.54
N TYR A 71 6.41 -3.55 11.86
CA TYR A 71 5.29 -4.46 11.60
C TYR A 71 5.24 -5.51 12.71
N LEU A 72 4.32 -5.34 13.66
CA LEU A 72 4.07 -6.31 14.74
C LEU A 72 3.20 -7.42 14.20
N TYR A 73 3.66 -8.67 14.32
CA TYR A 73 2.96 -9.81 13.76
C TYR A 73 2.77 -10.95 14.75
N SER A 74 1.74 -11.74 14.50
CA SER A 74 1.45 -13.03 15.13
C SER A 74 1.21 -14.10 14.05
N LYS A 75 0.00 -14.67 13.94
CA LYS A 75 -0.41 -15.52 12.82
C LYS A 75 -0.57 -14.73 11.51
N GLY A 76 -0.83 -13.44 11.63
CA GLY A 76 -0.93 -12.44 10.56
C GLY A 76 -0.23 -11.15 10.99
N LEU A 77 -0.44 -10.08 10.24
CA LEU A 77 -0.03 -8.74 10.66
C LEU A 77 -1.03 -8.25 11.72
N ASP A 78 -0.57 -7.83 12.90
CA ASP A 78 -1.47 -7.37 13.97
C ASP A 78 -1.59 -5.85 13.98
N ASN A 79 -0.46 -5.16 13.80
CA ASN A 79 -0.38 -3.70 13.80
C ASN A 79 0.93 -3.20 13.19
N THR A 80 0.90 -2.00 12.64
CA THR A 80 2.09 -1.29 12.15
C THR A 80 2.27 0.01 12.92
N VAL A 81 3.48 0.21 13.43
CA VAL A 81 3.86 1.36 14.28
C VAL A 81 4.92 2.18 13.55
N GLY A 82 4.67 3.48 13.39
CA GLY A 82 5.64 4.45 12.86
C GLY A 82 6.23 5.27 14.00
N VAL A 83 7.54 5.45 14.02
CA VAL A 83 8.28 6.20 15.04
C VAL A 83 9.30 7.11 14.37
N GLU A 84 9.19 8.42 14.59
CA GLU A 84 10.27 9.34 14.24
C GLU A 84 11.45 9.10 15.20
N MET A 85 12.60 8.73 14.64
CA MET A 85 13.77 8.34 15.42
C MET A 85 14.52 9.57 15.94
N ASN A 86 15.07 9.45 17.14
CA ASN A 86 15.95 10.46 17.71
C ASN A 86 17.38 10.25 17.21
N LYS A 87 18.02 11.32 16.74
CA LYS A 87 19.44 11.29 16.37
C LYS A 87 20.31 11.23 17.63
N THR A 88 21.32 10.36 17.61
CA THR A 88 22.29 10.13 18.70
C THR A 88 23.71 10.27 18.17
N GLU A 89 24.72 10.18 19.05
CA GLU A 89 26.14 10.21 18.63
C GLU A 89 26.51 9.03 17.72
N ASN A 90 25.85 7.87 17.88
CA ASN A 90 26.16 6.62 17.18
C ASN A 90 25.08 6.20 16.16
N GLY A 91 24.24 7.13 15.71
CA GLY A 91 23.17 6.87 14.74
C GLY A 91 21.80 7.34 15.23
N TRP A 92 20.83 6.45 15.26
CA TRP A 92 19.42 6.74 15.52
C TRP A 92 18.81 5.79 16.54
N GLU A 93 17.91 6.28 17.37
CA GLU A 93 17.20 5.51 18.38
C GLU A 93 15.68 5.73 18.29
N GLY A 94 14.91 4.65 18.31
CA GLY A 94 13.44 4.66 18.35
C GLY A 94 12.90 3.62 19.33
N LYS A 95 11.67 3.79 19.80
CA LYS A 95 11.05 2.84 20.76
C LYS A 95 9.73 2.31 20.25
N VAL A 96 9.56 0.99 20.32
CA VAL A 96 8.36 0.28 19.88
C VAL A 96 7.80 -0.53 21.04
N LYS A 97 6.49 -0.36 21.30
CA LYS A 97 5.78 -1.15 22.30
C LYS A 97 5.09 -2.34 21.64
N THR A 98 5.35 -3.54 22.14
CA THR A 98 4.65 -4.76 21.72
C THR A 98 3.42 -5.04 22.60
N THR A 99 2.56 -5.96 22.16
CA THR A 99 1.44 -6.49 22.96
C THR A 99 1.72 -7.93 23.41
N PRO A 100 0.97 -8.47 24.39
CA PRO A 100 1.10 -9.88 24.79
C PRO A 100 0.85 -10.89 23.66
N GLU A 101 0.11 -10.49 22.63
CA GLU A 101 -0.24 -11.30 21.45
C GLU A 101 0.86 -11.28 20.37
N THR A 102 1.69 -10.23 20.35
CA THR A 102 2.79 -10.11 19.38
C THR A 102 3.71 -11.33 19.47
N ARG A 103 4.16 -11.84 18.32
CA ARG A 103 5.13 -12.94 18.22
C ARG A 103 6.44 -12.50 17.57
N GLY A 104 6.42 -11.49 16.72
CA GLY A 104 7.66 -10.91 16.20
C GLY A 104 7.45 -9.53 15.61
N ILE A 105 8.56 -8.93 15.19
CA ILE A 105 8.59 -7.62 14.57
C ILE A 105 9.44 -7.68 13.32
N ILE A 106 8.96 -7.08 12.24
CA ILE A 106 9.77 -6.75 11.06
C ILE A 106 9.91 -5.24 11.02
N VAL A 107 11.13 -4.74 10.85
CA VAL A 107 11.43 -3.30 10.85
C VAL A 107 12.01 -2.89 9.51
N LYS A 108 11.58 -1.72 9.03
CA LYS A 108 12.25 -0.94 8.00
C LYS A 108 12.42 0.50 8.44
N PHE A 109 13.36 1.20 7.82
CA PHE A 109 13.63 2.62 8.03
C PHE A 109 13.33 3.38 6.74
N LYS A 110 12.70 4.55 6.83
CA LYS A 110 12.39 5.38 5.66
C LYS A 110 12.64 6.87 5.92
N HIS A 111 12.97 7.59 4.86
CA HIS A 111 12.91 9.04 4.80
C HIS A 111 12.58 9.43 3.36
N ASP A 112 11.46 10.13 3.18
CA ASP A 112 10.88 10.40 1.87
C ASP A 112 10.72 9.11 1.03
N GLU A 113 11.33 9.04 -0.15
CA GLU A 113 11.29 7.88 -1.05
C GLU A 113 12.40 6.86 -0.77
N ASP A 114 13.43 7.25 0.00
CA ASP A 114 14.53 6.35 0.36
C ASP A 114 14.13 5.49 1.56
N LEU A 115 14.53 4.22 1.51
CA LEU A 115 14.31 3.28 2.60
C LEU A 115 15.48 2.29 2.75
N ASP A 116 15.57 1.73 3.94
CA ASP A 116 16.37 0.55 4.24
C ASP A 116 15.49 -0.51 4.93
N ASN A 117 15.35 -1.65 4.26
CA ASN A 117 14.67 -2.83 4.76
C ASN A 117 15.61 -4.05 4.76
N ASN A 118 16.91 -3.84 4.99
CA ASN A 118 17.92 -4.89 5.06
C ASN A 118 18.01 -5.70 3.75
N SER A 119 18.10 -5.01 2.61
CA SER A 119 18.10 -5.64 1.29
C SER A 119 16.92 -6.60 1.09
N LYS A 120 15.69 -6.11 1.38
CA LYS A 120 14.42 -6.84 1.27
C LYS A 120 14.27 -8.08 2.16
N LYS A 121 15.10 -8.21 3.21
CA LYS A 121 14.95 -9.27 4.22
C LYS A 121 14.20 -8.81 5.47
N GLY A 122 14.09 -7.48 5.65
CA GLY A 122 13.63 -6.85 6.87
C GLY A 122 14.64 -7.00 8.01
N TYR A 123 14.57 -6.10 8.98
CA TYR A 123 15.24 -6.29 10.26
C TYR A 123 14.26 -7.01 11.20
N VAL A 124 14.58 -8.25 11.58
CA VAL A 124 13.66 -9.11 12.34
C VAL A 124 14.03 -9.10 13.82
N ILE A 125 13.03 -8.87 14.67
CA ILE A 125 13.14 -9.02 16.12
C ILE A 125 12.24 -10.18 16.56
N TYR A 126 12.84 -11.25 17.05
CA TYR A 126 12.11 -12.35 17.66
C TYR A 126 11.78 -12.02 19.12
N LEU A 127 10.58 -12.42 19.55
CA LEU A 127 10.17 -12.29 20.94
C LEU A 127 10.38 -13.61 21.70
N TYR A 128 10.63 -13.49 23.00
CA TYR A 128 11.04 -14.59 23.86
C TYR A 128 10.02 -14.86 24.96
N GLY A 129 9.96 -16.11 25.40
CA GLY A 129 9.21 -16.54 26.58
C GLY A 129 10.08 -16.50 27.84
N SER A 130 9.46 -16.77 28.99
CA SER A 130 10.10 -16.78 30.31
C SER A 130 11.23 -17.80 30.49
N ASN A 131 11.43 -18.70 29.52
CA ASN A 131 12.48 -19.72 29.49
C ASN A 131 13.63 -19.35 28.53
N ASP A 132 13.73 -18.08 28.11
CA ASP A 132 14.75 -17.58 27.18
C ASP A 132 14.70 -18.21 25.77
N LYS A 133 13.61 -18.91 25.42
CA LYS A 133 13.38 -19.44 24.07
C LYS A 133 12.50 -18.50 23.26
N ILE A 134 12.72 -18.49 21.96
CA ILE A 134 11.84 -17.79 21.00
C ILE A 134 10.40 -18.30 21.20
N LEU A 135 9.44 -17.38 21.18
CA LEU A 135 8.04 -17.72 21.35
C LEU A 135 7.54 -18.61 20.19
N PRO A 136 6.68 -19.61 20.49
CA PRO A 136 6.02 -20.38 19.45
C PRO A 136 5.27 -19.45 18.46
N GLY A 137 5.53 -19.64 17.17
CA GLY A 137 4.91 -18.87 16.09
C GLY A 137 5.69 -17.62 15.66
N SER A 138 6.74 -17.22 16.38
CA SER A 138 7.59 -16.09 15.95
C SER A 138 8.29 -16.35 14.62
N VAL A 139 8.73 -17.59 14.40
CA VAL A 139 9.47 -17.99 13.19
C VAL A 139 8.48 -18.36 12.08
N ALA A 140 7.41 -19.10 12.40
CA ALA A 140 6.35 -19.40 11.44
C ALA A 140 5.62 -18.14 10.95
N GLY A 141 5.40 -17.15 11.82
CA GLY A 141 4.82 -15.85 11.47
C GLY A 141 5.67 -15.06 10.48
N LEU A 142 7.00 -15.13 10.58
CA LEU A 142 7.91 -14.55 9.58
C LEU A 142 7.75 -15.25 8.22
N GLY A 143 7.64 -16.59 8.21
CA GLY A 143 7.33 -17.33 6.98
C GLY A 143 5.98 -16.92 6.38
N GLY A 144 4.96 -16.70 7.21
CA GLY A 144 3.66 -16.16 6.78
C GLY A 144 3.73 -14.72 6.25
N ALA A 145 4.61 -13.89 6.81
CA ALA A 145 4.87 -12.54 6.32
C ALA A 145 5.46 -12.57 4.90
N ILE A 146 6.49 -13.38 4.69
CA ILE A 146 7.15 -13.55 3.38
C ILE A 146 6.16 -14.07 2.33
N LEU A 147 5.27 -15.01 2.72
CA LEU A 147 4.23 -15.55 1.83
C LEU A 147 3.27 -14.46 1.31
N ASN A 148 2.88 -13.51 2.17
CA ASN A 148 1.75 -12.63 1.90
C ASN A 148 2.10 -11.15 2.12
N TRP A 149 1.75 -10.60 3.29
CA TRP A 149 1.71 -9.16 3.55
C TRP A 149 3.09 -8.49 3.58
N GLY A 150 4.15 -9.23 3.91
CA GLY A 150 5.51 -8.71 4.04
C GLY A 150 6.05 -8.17 2.72
N SER A 151 5.74 -8.83 1.60
CA SER A 151 6.13 -8.34 0.27
C SER A 151 5.42 -7.04 -0.12
N PHE A 152 4.17 -6.87 0.28
CA PHE A 152 3.36 -5.70 -0.09
C PHE A 152 3.65 -4.48 0.76
N TYR A 153 3.87 -4.66 2.07
CA TYR A 153 3.97 -3.54 3.01
C TYR A 153 5.40 -3.29 3.49
N ALA A 154 6.13 -4.37 3.82
CA ALA A 154 7.53 -4.30 4.28
C ALA A 154 8.55 -4.43 3.13
N GLU A 155 8.07 -4.62 1.89
CA GLU A 155 8.88 -4.74 0.67
C GLU A 155 9.91 -5.88 0.74
N LEU A 156 9.49 -7.01 1.33
CA LEU A 156 10.31 -8.20 1.46
C LEU A 156 10.36 -9.02 0.16
N ASP A 157 11.46 -9.70 -0.09
CA ASP A 157 11.57 -10.68 -1.17
C ASP A 157 10.68 -11.91 -0.90
N ARG A 158 10.09 -12.44 -1.97
CA ARG A 158 9.23 -13.63 -1.93
C ARG A 158 10.04 -14.92 -2.07
N ASP A 159 10.78 -15.27 -1.03
CA ASP A 159 11.48 -16.56 -0.95
C ASP A 159 10.60 -17.61 -0.28
N PHE A 160 9.80 -18.32 -1.09
CA PHE A 160 8.86 -19.33 -0.60
C PHE A 160 9.55 -20.57 -0.02
N GLU A 161 10.75 -20.92 -0.49
CA GLU A 161 11.52 -22.04 0.06
C GLU A 161 12.01 -21.73 1.47
N LEU A 162 12.55 -20.52 1.67
CA LEU A 162 12.98 -20.03 2.98
C LEU A 162 11.79 -19.88 3.94
N ALA A 163 10.68 -19.31 3.46
CA ALA A 163 9.47 -19.19 4.26
C ALA A 163 8.93 -20.55 4.71
N LEU A 164 8.91 -21.55 3.82
CA LEU A 164 8.50 -22.91 4.16
C LEU A 164 9.46 -23.57 5.14
N LYS A 165 10.77 -23.32 5.01
CA LYS A 165 11.77 -23.77 5.98
C LYS A 165 11.49 -23.21 7.37
N TYR A 166 11.25 -21.91 7.50
CA TYR A 166 10.92 -21.27 8.79
C TYR A 166 9.68 -21.87 9.44
N VAL A 167 8.60 -22.06 8.68
CA VAL A 167 7.37 -22.66 9.21
C VAL A 167 7.62 -24.10 9.70
N LYS A 168 8.35 -24.91 8.92
CA LYS A 168 8.69 -26.30 9.31
C LYS A 168 9.57 -26.36 10.55
N GLU A 169 10.54 -25.46 10.68
CA GLU A 169 11.44 -25.37 11.85
C GLU A 169 10.66 -25.04 13.13
N ASP A 170 9.75 -24.07 13.08
CA ASP A 170 8.92 -23.70 14.22
C ASP A 170 7.99 -24.88 14.61
N PHE A 171 7.41 -25.60 13.65
CA PHE A 171 6.59 -26.79 13.93
C PHE A 171 7.37 -27.92 14.59
N GLN A 172 8.65 -28.10 14.25
CA GLN A 172 9.49 -29.11 14.87
C GLN A 172 9.77 -28.77 16.34
N ASN A 173 9.99 -27.49 16.63
CA ASN A 173 10.29 -27.01 17.98
C ASN A 173 9.02 -26.86 18.84
N ASN A 174 7.90 -26.53 18.21
CA ASN A 174 6.62 -26.19 18.83
C ASN A 174 5.45 -26.86 18.08
N PRO A 175 5.24 -28.19 18.21
CA PRO A 175 4.21 -28.90 17.45
C PRO A 175 2.77 -28.39 17.67
N GLU A 176 2.51 -27.72 18.80
CA GLU A 176 1.20 -27.20 19.17
C GLU A 176 0.70 -26.06 18.27
N ILE A 177 1.59 -25.32 17.59
CA ILE A 177 1.19 -24.22 16.70
C ILE A 177 0.79 -24.71 15.30
N LYS A 178 0.94 -26.00 15.00
CA LYS A 178 0.79 -26.51 13.63
C LYS A 178 -0.59 -26.21 13.04
N ASP A 179 -1.66 -26.38 13.82
CA ASP A 179 -3.02 -26.13 13.36
C ASP A 179 -3.25 -24.64 13.07
N ASP A 180 -2.71 -23.76 13.92
CA ASP A 180 -2.85 -22.30 13.82
C ASP A 180 -2.22 -21.72 12.54
N TYR A 181 -1.19 -22.38 12.01
CA TYR A 181 -0.47 -21.97 10.81
C TYR A 181 -0.69 -22.91 9.63
N LEU A 182 -1.63 -23.86 9.73
CA LEU A 182 -1.80 -24.89 8.72
C LEU A 182 -2.14 -24.31 7.34
N GLU A 183 -2.96 -23.26 7.29
CA GLU A 183 -3.29 -22.55 6.05
C GLU A 183 -2.03 -22.03 5.35
N LYS A 184 -1.15 -21.34 6.08
CA LYS A 184 0.09 -20.74 5.56
C LYS A 184 1.05 -21.84 5.10
N TYR A 185 1.16 -22.91 5.88
CA TYR A 185 1.96 -24.08 5.53
C TYR A 185 1.51 -24.72 4.21
N LEU A 186 0.21 -24.96 4.05
CA LEU A 186 -0.34 -25.52 2.81
C LEU A 186 -0.16 -24.56 1.63
N SER A 187 -0.39 -23.26 1.84
CA SER A 187 -0.18 -22.22 0.82
C SER A 187 1.27 -22.15 0.36
N LEU A 188 2.24 -22.24 1.28
CA LEU A 188 3.68 -22.34 0.95
C LEU A 188 4.01 -23.65 0.24
N CYS A 189 3.47 -24.79 0.69
CA CYS A 189 3.67 -26.06 0.00
C CYS A 189 3.09 -26.04 -1.42
N GLN A 190 2.00 -25.32 -1.67
CA GLN A 190 1.46 -25.16 -3.02
C GLN A 190 2.42 -24.40 -3.94
N GLN A 191 3.14 -23.40 -3.41
CA GLN A 191 4.14 -22.66 -4.19
C GLN A 191 5.41 -23.50 -4.44
N VAL A 192 5.86 -24.26 -3.43
CA VAL A 192 7.15 -24.98 -3.50
C VAL A 192 7.00 -26.38 -4.11
N TYR A 193 5.88 -27.07 -3.85
CA TYR A 193 5.60 -28.44 -4.27
C TYR A 193 4.21 -28.56 -4.93
N PRO A 194 3.95 -27.86 -6.06
CA PRO A 194 2.62 -27.84 -6.68
C PRO A 194 2.12 -29.21 -7.14
N ASP A 195 3.02 -30.13 -7.48
CA ASP A 195 2.65 -31.48 -7.96
C ASP A 195 2.21 -32.42 -6.82
N ASP A 196 2.67 -32.17 -5.60
CA ASP A 196 2.40 -33.01 -4.42
C ASP A 196 1.27 -32.45 -3.53
N ILE A 197 0.83 -31.22 -3.79
CA ILE A 197 -0.04 -30.44 -2.90
C ILE A 197 -1.35 -31.16 -2.55
N ASP A 198 -1.99 -31.83 -3.52
CA ASP A 198 -3.27 -32.50 -3.30
C ASP A 198 -3.16 -33.61 -2.25
N SER A 199 -2.10 -34.44 -2.36
CA SER A 199 -1.85 -35.54 -1.44
C SER A 199 -1.49 -35.05 -0.03
N LEU A 200 -0.65 -34.01 0.03
CA LEU A 200 -0.20 -33.39 1.28
C LEU A 200 -1.36 -32.72 2.01
N ALA A 201 -2.14 -31.91 1.31
CA ALA A 201 -3.32 -31.26 1.86
C ALA A 201 -4.35 -32.30 2.32
N GLN A 202 -4.66 -33.32 1.52
CA GLN A 202 -5.60 -34.37 1.91
C GLN A 202 -5.21 -35.04 3.25
N SER A 203 -3.91 -35.31 3.45
CA SER A 203 -3.40 -35.88 4.70
C SER A 203 -3.57 -34.94 5.90
N GLU A 204 -3.19 -33.67 5.76
CA GLU A 204 -3.31 -32.69 6.85
C GLU A 204 -4.77 -32.37 7.19
N LEU A 205 -5.64 -32.22 6.19
CA LEU A 205 -7.06 -31.99 6.41
C LEU A 205 -7.69 -33.18 7.14
N SER A 206 -7.36 -34.41 6.74
CA SER A 206 -7.86 -35.63 7.42
C SER A 206 -7.36 -35.77 8.86
N ARG A 207 -6.18 -35.20 9.18
CA ARG A 207 -5.70 -35.08 10.56
C ARG A 207 -6.51 -34.05 11.33
N LEU A 208 -6.74 -32.88 10.75
CA LEU A 208 -7.47 -31.78 11.37
C LEU A 208 -8.93 -32.17 11.69
N GLU A 209 -9.60 -32.92 10.81
CA GLU A 209 -10.97 -33.43 11.02
C GLU A 209 -11.16 -34.27 12.29
N LYS A 210 -10.08 -34.85 12.84
CA LYS A 210 -10.14 -35.70 14.04
C LYS A 210 -10.14 -34.90 15.34
N LYS A 211 -9.95 -33.59 15.27
CA LYS A 211 -9.97 -32.70 16.43
C LYS A 211 -11.38 -32.65 17.00
N GLU A 212 -11.52 -32.89 18.30
CA GLU A 212 -12.82 -32.93 18.98
C GLU A 212 -13.58 -31.59 18.85
N ASN A 213 -12.84 -30.47 18.91
CA ASN A 213 -13.39 -29.12 18.85
C ASN A 213 -12.70 -28.32 17.75
N LEU A 214 -13.33 -28.28 16.57
CA LEU A 214 -12.89 -27.44 15.45
C LEU A 214 -13.17 -25.96 15.75
N THR A 215 -12.13 -25.14 15.65
CA THR A 215 -12.18 -23.67 15.74
C THR A 215 -12.73 -23.07 14.44
N GLU A 216 -12.91 -21.74 14.43
CA GLU A 216 -13.25 -21.01 13.20
C GLU A 216 -12.15 -21.16 12.13
N ASP A 217 -10.87 -21.01 12.52
CA ASP A 217 -9.71 -21.21 11.65
C ASP A 217 -9.68 -22.63 11.09
N ASP A 218 -9.89 -23.65 11.93
CA ASP A 218 -9.87 -25.05 11.50
C ASP A 218 -10.93 -25.32 10.42
N LEU A 219 -12.17 -24.84 10.66
CA LEU A 219 -13.27 -24.99 9.73
C LEU A 219 -13.05 -24.22 8.43
N THR A 220 -12.41 -23.05 8.51
CA THR A 220 -12.06 -22.23 7.34
C THR A 220 -11.03 -22.95 6.47
N VAL A 221 -9.99 -23.50 7.09
CA VAL A 221 -8.99 -24.32 6.39
C VAL A 221 -9.64 -25.54 5.74
N LEU A 222 -10.49 -26.27 6.45
CA LEU A 222 -11.22 -27.42 5.92
C LEU A 222 -12.12 -27.03 4.74
N ALA A 223 -12.90 -25.97 4.88
CA ALA A 223 -13.79 -25.47 3.84
C ALA A 223 -13.04 -25.08 2.56
N ASP A 224 -11.97 -24.30 2.68
CA ASP A 224 -11.24 -23.77 1.53
C ASP A 224 -10.36 -24.81 0.86
N TRP A 225 -9.55 -25.54 1.63
CA TRP A 225 -8.58 -26.47 1.06
C TRP A 225 -9.22 -27.72 0.49
N TYR A 226 -10.32 -28.24 1.07
CA TYR A 226 -11.07 -29.30 0.39
C TYR A 226 -11.59 -28.85 -0.98
N GLY A 227 -11.98 -27.58 -1.12
CA GLY A 227 -12.37 -27.01 -2.41
C GLY A 227 -11.20 -26.96 -3.39
N LYS A 228 -10.02 -26.51 -2.93
CA LYS A 228 -8.79 -26.44 -3.76
C LYS A 228 -8.36 -27.81 -4.30
N ILE A 229 -8.50 -28.88 -3.50
CA ILE A 229 -8.17 -30.26 -3.91
C ILE A 229 -9.35 -31.00 -4.56
N ASN A 230 -10.32 -30.25 -5.11
CA ASN A 230 -11.50 -30.78 -5.82
C ASN A 230 -12.43 -31.70 -5.01
N ASN A 231 -12.39 -31.65 -3.68
CA ASN A 231 -13.34 -32.34 -2.80
C ASN A 231 -14.52 -31.41 -2.42
N LYS A 232 -15.40 -31.18 -3.39
CA LYS A 232 -16.53 -30.24 -3.25
C LYS A 232 -17.49 -30.63 -2.13
N GLU A 233 -17.79 -31.92 -1.97
CA GLU A 233 -18.72 -32.40 -0.94
C GLU A 233 -18.26 -32.00 0.46
N LYS A 234 -16.99 -32.26 0.79
CA LYS A 234 -16.43 -31.87 2.10
C LYS A 234 -16.33 -30.36 2.26
N SER A 235 -15.87 -29.65 1.23
CA SER A 235 -15.84 -28.18 1.23
C SER A 235 -17.21 -27.61 1.58
N ASP A 236 -18.26 -28.02 0.87
CA ASP A 236 -19.60 -27.48 1.05
C ASP A 236 -20.18 -27.84 2.44
N ASN A 237 -19.87 -29.04 2.95
CA ASN A 237 -20.23 -29.43 4.30
C ASN A 237 -19.56 -28.54 5.37
N TYR A 238 -18.25 -28.31 5.28
CA TYR A 238 -17.54 -27.47 6.25
C TYR A 238 -17.94 -26.00 6.14
N LYS A 239 -18.21 -25.48 4.95
CA LYS A 239 -18.79 -24.13 4.75
C LYS A 239 -20.13 -23.98 5.47
N LYS A 240 -20.98 -25.01 5.41
CA LYS A 240 -22.27 -25.02 6.13
C LYS A 240 -22.08 -25.03 7.64
N ILE A 241 -21.16 -25.84 8.16
CA ILE A 241 -20.83 -25.89 9.60
C ILE A 241 -20.28 -24.54 10.07
N LEU A 242 -19.31 -23.98 9.34
CA LEU A 242 -18.68 -22.68 9.60
C LEU A 242 -19.74 -21.58 9.65
N SER A 243 -20.60 -21.49 8.64
CA SER A 243 -21.67 -20.49 8.58
C SER A 243 -22.67 -20.61 9.73
N GLY A 244 -22.95 -21.83 10.20
CA GLY A 244 -23.87 -22.07 11.31
C GLY A 244 -23.27 -21.76 12.69
N LYS A 245 -21.98 -22.06 12.89
CA LYS A 245 -21.29 -21.91 14.18
C LYS A 245 -20.67 -20.52 14.37
N PHE A 246 -20.18 -19.91 13.28
CA PHE A 246 -19.46 -18.64 13.27
C PHE A 246 -20.10 -17.68 12.24
N PRO A 247 -21.30 -17.17 12.52
CA PRO A 247 -22.05 -16.31 11.59
C PRO A 247 -21.44 -14.90 11.43
N GLN A 248 -20.34 -14.59 12.11
CA GLN A 248 -19.59 -13.34 11.97
C GLN A 248 -18.21 -13.55 11.33
N SER A 249 -17.90 -14.78 10.91
CA SER A 249 -16.60 -15.14 10.35
C SER A 249 -16.23 -14.31 9.13
N GLU A 250 -14.94 -14.04 8.98
CA GLU A 250 -14.43 -13.34 7.80
C GLU A 250 -14.77 -14.10 6.52
N PHE A 251 -14.71 -15.43 6.54
CA PHE A 251 -15.14 -16.29 5.44
C PHE A 251 -16.55 -15.93 4.95
N LEU A 252 -17.52 -15.83 5.86
CA LEU A 252 -18.90 -15.53 5.49
C LEU A 252 -19.04 -14.09 4.97
N GLN A 253 -18.29 -13.14 5.54
CA GLN A 253 -18.24 -11.77 5.05
C GLN A 253 -17.74 -11.75 3.59
N VAL A 254 -16.66 -12.45 3.28
CA VAL A 254 -16.10 -12.54 1.93
C VAL A 254 -17.09 -13.16 0.94
N GLU A 255 -17.79 -14.24 1.31
CA GLU A 255 -18.78 -14.87 0.44
C GLU A 255 -19.99 -13.95 0.17
N ARG A 256 -20.49 -13.25 1.20
CA ARG A 256 -21.58 -12.28 1.04
C ARG A 256 -21.16 -11.05 0.24
N TYR A 257 -19.93 -10.60 0.42
CA TYR A 257 -19.36 -9.51 -0.37
C TYR A 257 -19.21 -9.91 -1.84
N LYS A 258 -18.81 -11.15 -2.16
CA LYS A 258 -18.77 -11.66 -3.54
C LYS A 258 -20.17 -11.69 -4.18
N GLU A 259 -21.17 -12.21 -3.46
CA GLU A 259 -22.57 -12.18 -3.91
C GLU A 259 -23.03 -10.76 -4.24
N LEU A 260 -22.73 -9.80 -3.35
CA LEU A 260 -23.01 -8.39 -3.57
C LEU A 260 -22.27 -7.83 -4.79
N ARG A 261 -20.97 -8.11 -4.94
CA ARG A 261 -20.13 -7.63 -6.05
C ARG A 261 -20.68 -8.07 -7.39
N ASP A 262 -21.06 -9.33 -7.51
CA ASP A 262 -21.44 -9.95 -8.78
C ASP A 262 -22.89 -9.60 -9.20
N GLU A 263 -23.74 -9.16 -8.26
CA GLU A 263 -25.10 -8.69 -8.55
C GLU A 263 -25.13 -7.47 -9.50
N GLN A 264 -26.06 -7.42 -10.45
CA GLN A 264 -26.17 -6.33 -11.44
C GLN A 264 -27.53 -5.64 -11.44
N ASP A 265 -28.52 -6.23 -10.76
CA ASP A 265 -29.76 -5.55 -10.42
C ASP A 265 -29.53 -4.54 -9.29
N LEU A 266 -29.95 -3.31 -9.53
CA LEU A 266 -29.65 -2.20 -8.63
C LEU A 266 -30.42 -2.27 -7.31
N ASN A 267 -31.69 -2.65 -7.35
CA ASN A 267 -32.51 -2.74 -6.15
C ASN A 267 -32.01 -3.88 -5.27
N LYS A 268 -31.74 -5.05 -5.88
CA LYS A 268 -31.20 -6.19 -5.17
C LYS A 268 -29.79 -5.91 -4.62
N LYS A 269 -28.92 -5.23 -5.37
CA LYS A 269 -27.59 -4.85 -4.86
C LYS A 269 -27.69 -3.93 -3.64
N LYS A 270 -28.63 -2.98 -3.62
CA LYS A 270 -28.89 -2.13 -2.44
C LYS A 270 -29.33 -2.93 -1.23
N GLU A 271 -30.32 -3.81 -1.41
CA GLU A 271 -30.83 -4.68 -0.34
C GLU A 271 -29.71 -5.57 0.22
N LEU A 272 -28.85 -6.11 -0.65
CA LEU A 272 -27.70 -6.91 -0.25
C LEU A 272 -26.68 -6.09 0.55
N ALA A 273 -26.40 -4.84 0.16
CA ALA A 273 -25.46 -3.98 0.88
C ALA A 273 -26.00 -3.57 2.27
N GLU A 274 -27.29 -3.25 2.36
CA GLU A 274 -27.96 -2.96 3.63
C GLU A 274 -27.96 -4.19 4.54
N LYS A 275 -28.34 -5.34 4.00
CA LYS A 275 -28.30 -6.63 4.70
C LYS A 275 -26.88 -6.97 5.17
N PHE A 276 -25.87 -6.75 4.33
CA PHE A 276 -24.47 -6.98 4.70
C PHE A 276 -24.06 -6.12 5.90
N ALA A 277 -24.38 -4.82 5.89
CA ALA A 277 -24.06 -3.93 7.00
C ALA A 277 -24.85 -4.25 8.28
N MET A 278 -26.03 -4.84 8.18
CA MET A 278 -26.81 -5.33 9.32
C MET A 278 -26.25 -6.63 9.88
N ASP A 279 -25.90 -7.57 9.00
CA ASP A 279 -25.39 -8.88 9.38
C ASP A 279 -23.95 -8.77 9.94
N PHE A 280 -23.15 -7.80 9.46
CA PHE A 280 -21.76 -7.59 9.86
C PHE A 280 -21.45 -6.12 10.22
N PRO A 281 -22.01 -5.57 11.31
CA PRO A 281 -21.91 -4.14 11.63
C PRO A 281 -20.50 -3.63 11.93
N ARG A 282 -19.52 -4.53 12.10
CA ARG A 282 -18.10 -4.21 12.33
C ARG A 282 -17.19 -4.58 11.15
N SER A 283 -17.78 -4.97 10.03
CA SER A 283 -17.01 -5.38 8.85
C SER A 283 -16.31 -4.21 8.18
N GLU A 284 -15.05 -4.40 7.85
CA GLU A 284 -14.25 -3.46 7.04
C GLU A 284 -14.74 -3.39 5.59
N TYR A 285 -15.54 -4.37 5.14
CA TYR A 285 -16.12 -4.39 3.79
C TYR A 285 -17.36 -3.51 3.64
N ILE A 286 -17.89 -2.88 4.71
CA ILE A 286 -19.10 -2.05 4.63
C ILE A 286 -18.91 -0.90 3.64
N GLU A 287 -17.77 -0.18 3.69
CA GLU A 287 -17.57 0.95 2.78
C GLU A 287 -17.51 0.47 1.32
N ASN A 288 -16.77 -0.60 1.08
CA ASN A 288 -16.66 -1.24 -0.24
C ASN A 288 -18.02 -1.75 -0.75
N ALA A 289 -18.89 -2.26 0.13
CA ALA A 289 -20.23 -2.71 -0.22
C ALA A 289 -21.10 -1.55 -0.75
N TYR A 290 -21.06 -0.39 -0.09
CA TYR A 290 -21.81 0.79 -0.52
C TYR A 290 -21.17 1.45 -1.75
N ASP A 291 -19.86 1.35 -1.90
CA ASP A 291 -19.14 1.77 -3.10
C ASP A 291 -19.60 0.99 -4.35
N LEU A 292 -19.81 -0.32 -4.24
CA LEU A 292 -20.34 -1.14 -5.33
C LEU A 292 -21.73 -0.68 -5.78
N VAL A 293 -22.59 -0.27 -4.85
CA VAL A 293 -23.90 0.30 -5.16
C VAL A 293 -23.76 1.65 -5.87
N ALA A 294 -22.92 2.55 -5.33
CA ALA A 294 -22.68 3.87 -5.93
C ALA A 294 -22.08 3.78 -7.34
N ASN A 295 -21.15 2.83 -7.54
CA ASN A 295 -20.58 2.52 -8.85
C ASN A 295 -21.67 2.05 -9.83
N LEU A 296 -22.57 1.15 -9.42
CA LEU A 296 -23.63 0.65 -10.31
C LEU A 296 -24.61 1.77 -10.72
N TYR A 297 -24.96 2.67 -9.80
CA TYR A 297 -25.73 3.88 -10.12
C TYR A 297 -25.00 4.77 -11.15
N ARG A 298 -23.71 5.05 -10.92
CA ARG A 298 -22.86 5.85 -11.82
C ARG A 298 -22.77 5.22 -13.21
N ASP A 299 -22.53 3.91 -13.28
CA ASP A 299 -22.35 3.18 -14.54
C ASP A 299 -23.66 3.14 -15.36
N LYS A 300 -24.82 3.11 -14.67
CA LYS A 300 -26.14 3.29 -15.29
C LYS A 300 -26.52 4.76 -15.54
N LYS A 301 -25.66 5.72 -15.18
CA LYS A 301 -25.85 7.17 -15.32
C LYS A 301 -27.07 7.74 -14.58
N LEU A 302 -27.48 7.06 -13.51
CA LEU A 302 -28.62 7.44 -12.67
C LEU A 302 -28.17 8.42 -11.58
N TYR A 303 -27.65 9.59 -11.99
CA TYR A 303 -26.94 10.51 -11.10
C TYR A 303 -27.84 11.19 -10.05
N LYS A 304 -29.12 11.41 -10.35
CA LYS A 304 -30.06 12.02 -9.39
C LYS A 304 -30.40 11.03 -8.27
N GLU A 305 -30.70 9.80 -8.64
CA GLU A 305 -30.99 8.72 -7.71
C GLU A 305 -29.74 8.33 -6.91
N LEU A 306 -28.55 8.40 -7.53
CA LEU A 306 -27.28 8.25 -6.83
C LEU A 306 -27.12 9.30 -5.74
N LYS A 307 -27.40 10.57 -6.05
CA LYS A 307 -27.33 11.65 -5.07
C LYS A 307 -28.26 11.40 -3.88
N ASP A 308 -29.49 10.94 -4.13
CA ASP A 308 -30.45 10.63 -3.07
C ASP A 308 -29.97 9.45 -2.19
N PHE A 309 -29.40 8.42 -2.83
CA PHE A 309 -28.77 7.29 -2.15
C PHE A 309 -27.60 7.74 -1.26
N LEU A 310 -26.70 8.57 -1.79
CA LEU A 310 -25.57 9.12 -1.06
C LEU A 310 -26.03 10.03 0.09
N THR A 311 -27.13 10.75 -0.08
CA THR A 311 -27.66 11.67 0.94
C THR A 311 -28.12 10.88 2.17
N THR A 312 -28.81 9.78 1.92
CA THR A 312 -29.30 8.88 2.98
C THR A 312 -28.15 8.10 3.62
N ASN A 313 -27.07 7.84 2.87
CA ASN A 313 -25.97 6.96 3.28
C ASN A 313 -24.61 7.68 3.35
N ILE A 314 -24.58 8.97 3.68
CA ILE A 314 -23.38 9.81 3.54
C ILE A 314 -22.13 9.28 4.27
N ASN A 315 -22.32 8.51 5.35
CA ASN A 315 -21.24 7.90 6.15
C ASN A 315 -20.94 6.42 5.79
N ARG A 316 -21.50 5.88 4.70
CA ARG A 316 -21.25 4.49 4.27
C ARG A 316 -20.22 4.36 3.13
N PRO A 317 -20.37 4.90 1.91
CA PRO A 317 -19.40 4.68 0.82
C PRO A 317 -18.15 5.57 0.92
N SER A 318 -16.96 5.07 0.63
CA SER A 318 -15.67 5.78 0.83
C SER A 318 -15.65 7.24 0.36
N VAL A 319 -14.84 8.10 0.99
CA VAL A 319 -14.63 9.51 0.56
C VAL A 319 -14.21 9.58 -0.91
N PHE A 320 -13.31 8.68 -1.33
CA PHE A 320 -12.89 8.54 -2.72
C PHE A 320 -14.06 8.34 -3.69
N ARG A 321 -15.13 7.66 -3.26
CA ARG A 321 -16.26 7.38 -4.14
C ARG A 321 -16.98 8.66 -4.60
N PHE A 322 -17.14 9.64 -3.71
CA PHE A 322 -17.72 10.95 -4.05
C PHE A 322 -16.87 11.69 -5.08
N TYR A 323 -15.55 11.72 -4.89
CA TYR A 323 -14.60 12.26 -5.86
C TYR A 323 -14.76 11.57 -7.23
N SER A 324 -14.70 10.24 -7.26
CA SER A 324 -14.72 9.47 -8.50
C SER A 324 -16.02 9.64 -9.30
N VAL A 325 -17.17 9.76 -8.62
CA VAL A 325 -18.47 10.00 -9.25
C VAL A 325 -18.53 11.41 -9.85
N ALA A 326 -18.11 12.43 -9.09
CA ALA A 326 -18.11 13.81 -9.58
C ALA A 326 -17.19 13.96 -10.81
N GLN A 327 -15.99 13.38 -10.79
CA GLN A 327 -15.07 13.39 -11.93
C GLN A 327 -15.68 12.72 -13.17
N ARG A 328 -16.34 11.57 -12.98
CA ARG A 328 -17.06 10.91 -14.07
C ARG A 328 -18.14 11.82 -14.66
N MET A 329 -18.92 12.50 -13.81
CA MET A 329 -19.96 13.43 -14.24
C MET A 329 -19.40 14.59 -15.07
N PHE A 330 -18.26 15.17 -14.67
CA PHE A 330 -17.59 16.22 -15.47
C PHE A 330 -17.16 15.70 -16.83
N SER A 331 -16.53 14.52 -16.88
CA SER A 331 -16.07 13.91 -18.14
C SER A 331 -17.22 13.59 -19.11
N GLU A 332 -18.43 13.34 -18.59
CA GLU A 332 -19.62 13.02 -19.37
C GLU A 332 -20.49 14.25 -19.67
N ASN A 333 -20.09 15.46 -19.24
CA ASN A 333 -20.90 16.68 -19.28
C ASN A 333 -22.30 16.47 -18.66
N ALA A 334 -22.37 15.76 -17.53
CA ALA A 334 -23.60 15.53 -16.80
C ALA A 334 -24.07 16.80 -16.06
N ASP A 335 -25.22 16.71 -15.37
CA ASP A 335 -25.81 17.84 -14.64
C ASP A 335 -24.85 18.41 -13.58
N LEU A 336 -24.40 19.65 -13.81
CA LEU A 336 -23.38 20.30 -12.99
C LEU A 336 -23.84 20.55 -11.55
N ASN A 337 -25.13 20.86 -11.34
CA ASN A 337 -25.66 21.07 -9.99
C ASN A 337 -25.64 19.78 -9.17
N THR A 338 -26.02 18.66 -9.77
CA THR A 338 -25.93 17.34 -9.14
C THR A 338 -24.48 16.96 -8.83
N ALA A 339 -23.54 17.23 -9.76
CA ALA A 339 -22.11 16.99 -9.52
C ALA A 339 -21.56 17.87 -8.38
N LEU A 340 -21.94 19.15 -8.33
CA LEU A 340 -21.59 20.09 -7.26
C LEU A 340 -22.08 19.59 -5.89
N GLU A 341 -23.32 19.13 -5.81
CA GLU A 341 -23.91 18.60 -4.56
C GLU A 341 -23.19 17.32 -4.10
N ILE A 342 -22.93 16.38 -5.00
CA ILE A 342 -22.19 15.15 -4.69
C ILE A 342 -20.76 15.48 -4.23
N ALA A 343 -20.06 16.37 -4.92
CA ALA A 343 -18.71 16.79 -4.55
C ALA A 343 -18.68 17.45 -3.15
N LYS A 344 -19.67 18.31 -2.87
CA LYS A 344 -19.83 18.94 -1.55
C LYS A 344 -20.06 17.91 -0.44
N MET A 345 -20.86 16.88 -0.69
CA MET A 345 -21.07 15.79 0.28
C MET A 345 -19.78 15.00 0.54
N GLY A 346 -18.96 14.80 -0.49
CA GLY A 346 -17.63 14.20 -0.36
C GLY A 346 -16.75 14.99 0.60
N VAL A 347 -16.69 16.31 0.44
CA VAL A 347 -15.97 17.21 1.37
C VAL A 347 -16.52 17.06 2.78
N GLN A 348 -17.85 17.15 2.98
CA GLN A 348 -18.47 17.02 4.30
C GLN A 348 -18.12 15.70 5.00
N ARG A 349 -18.09 14.59 4.25
CA ARG A 349 -17.66 13.30 4.79
C ARG A 349 -16.17 13.32 5.12
N GLY A 350 -15.32 13.78 4.20
CA GLY A 350 -13.87 13.80 4.38
C GLY A 350 -13.43 14.62 5.61
N GLU A 351 -14.04 15.78 5.84
CA GLU A 351 -13.79 16.59 7.05
C GLU A 351 -14.13 15.80 8.32
N LYS A 352 -15.31 15.16 8.34
CA LYS A 352 -15.76 14.37 9.49
C LYS A 352 -14.84 13.18 9.75
N GLU A 353 -14.36 12.54 8.70
CA GLU A 353 -13.48 11.38 8.78
C GLU A 353 -12.06 11.72 9.26
N LEU A 354 -11.56 12.95 9.02
CA LEU A 354 -10.30 13.40 9.62
C LEU A 354 -10.38 13.45 11.15
N ASP A 355 -11.45 14.04 11.68
CA ASP A 355 -11.66 14.18 13.13
C ASP A 355 -12.11 12.87 13.79
N ASN A 356 -12.87 12.05 13.07
CA ASN A 356 -13.47 10.82 13.57
C ASN A 356 -13.46 9.73 12.48
N PRO A 357 -12.34 8.99 12.32
CA PRO A 357 -12.22 7.99 11.27
C PRO A 357 -13.25 6.87 11.41
N PRO A 358 -13.74 6.32 10.29
CA PRO A 358 -14.58 5.13 10.33
C PRO A 358 -13.75 3.92 10.74
N GLY A 359 -14.18 3.22 11.78
CA GLY A 359 -13.60 1.93 12.16
C GLY A 359 -12.22 2.01 12.80
N LYS A 360 -11.47 0.91 12.71
CA LYS A 360 -10.10 0.79 13.23
C LYS A 360 -9.10 1.15 12.13
N LYS A 361 -7.93 1.63 12.54
CA LYS A 361 -6.79 1.81 11.65
C LYS A 361 -6.46 0.47 10.95
N PRO A 362 -6.30 0.44 9.62
CA PRO A 362 -5.78 -0.73 8.93
C PRO A 362 -4.45 -1.19 9.51
N GLU A 363 -4.28 -2.51 9.68
CA GLU A 363 -3.14 -3.10 10.40
C GLU A 363 -1.79 -2.81 9.72
N PHE A 364 -1.79 -2.57 8.40
CA PHE A 364 -0.61 -2.29 7.59
C PHE A 364 -0.18 -0.83 7.53
N LEU A 365 -0.99 0.10 8.05
CA LEU A 365 -0.68 1.53 8.07
C LEU A 365 -0.18 1.96 9.44
N THR A 366 0.73 2.93 9.47
CA THR A 366 1.02 3.70 10.69
C THR A 366 -0.11 4.70 10.95
N GLU A 367 -0.23 5.23 12.18
CA GLU A 367 -1.20 6.31 12.48
C GLU A 367 -0.99 7.55 11.59
N LYS A 368 0.28 7.86 11.32
CA LYS A 368 0.67 8.95 10.42
C LYS A 368 0.21 8.66 8.99
N ASP A 369 0.57 7.51 8.43
CA ASP A 369 0.19 7.15 7.05
C ASP A 369 -1.34 7.09 6.88
N TRP A 370 -2.07 6.56 7.88
CA TRP A 370 -3.54 6.51 7.85
C TRP A 370 -4.20 7.90 7.94
N LYS A 371 -3.59 8.84 8.66
CA LYS A 371 -4.04 10.23 8.65
C LYS A 371 -3.75 10.90 7.30
N GLU A 372 -2.55 10.73 6.78
CA GLU A 372 -2.14 11.31 5.49
C GLU A 372 -3.00 10.77 4.33
N GLU A 373 -3.39 9.49 4.35
CA GLU A 373 -4.30 8.92 3.35
C GLU A 373 -5.69 9.60 3.40
N ARG A 374 -6.23 9.84 4.58
CA ARG A 374 -7.51 10.56 4.74
C ARG A 374 -7.41 12.02 4.30
N GLU A 375 -6.31 12.69 4.64
CA GLU A 375 -6.02 14.06 4.17
C GLU A 375 -5.95 14.10 2.64
N TYR A 376 -5.30 13.12 2.02
CA TYR A 376 -5.22 12.98 0.57
C TYR A 376 -6.61 12.82 -0.07
N TYR A 377 -7.46 11.91 0.43
CA TYR A 377 -8.82 11.75 -0.12
C TYR A 377 -9.72 12.98 0.12
N LEU A 378 -9.56 13.69 1.24
CA LEU A 378 -10.21 14.98 1.43
C LEU A 378 -9.73 15.98 0.37
N GLY A 379 -8.42 16.06 0.12
CA GLY A 379 -7.84 16.88 -0.94
C GLY A 379 -8.47 16.60 -2.31
N LEU A 380 -8.63 15.33 -2.68
CA LEU A 380 -9.31 14.96 -3.93
C LEU A 380 -10.76 15.46 -3.99
N THR A 381 -11.53 15.32 -2.90
CA THR A 381 -12.93 15.81 -2.88
C THR A 381 -13.05 17.33 -2.89
N LEU A 382 -12.13 18.04 -2.20
CA LEU A 382 -12.02 19.50 -2.26
C LEU A 382 -11.72 19.97 -3.68
N TYR A 383 -10.83 19.28 -4.39
CA TYR A 383 -10.58 19.55 -5.81
C TYR A 383 -11.84 19.35 -6.66
N SER A 384 -12.55 18.22 -6.52
CA SER A 384 -13.82 18.00 -7.23
C SER A 384 -14.85 19.09 -6.96
N TYR A 385 -14.95 19.53 -5.71
CA TYR A 385 -15.88 20.59 -5.32
C TYR A 385 -15.46 21.96 -5.88
N GLY A 386 -14.17 22.28 -5.78
CA GLY A 386 -13.57 23.47 -6.37
C GLY A 386 -13.75 23.53 -7.88
N ASN A 387 -13.56 22.42 -8.59
CA ASN A 387 -13.81 22.32 -10.03
C ASN A 387 -15.29 22.59 -10.37
N ALA A 388 -16.23 22.00 -9.64
CA ALA A 388 -17.65 22.28 -9.84
C ALA A 388 -18.02 23.75 -9.58
N LEU A 389 -17.43 24.37 -8.54
CA LEU A 389 -17.60 25.80 -8.25
C LEU A 389 -17.05 26.67 -9.38
N TYR A 390 -15.86 26.35 -9.89
CA TYR A 390 -15.24 27.03 -11.00
C TYR A 390 -16.12 26.98 -12.27
N LEU A 391 -16.58 25.78 -12.65
CA LEU A 391 -17.51 25.58 -13.77
C LEU A 391 -18.86 26.29 -13.56
N SER A 392 -19.25 26.54 -12.31
CA SER A 392 -20.46 27.30 -11.95
C SER A 392 -20.23 28.82 -11.90
N GLY A 393 -19.07 29.31 -12.31
CA GLY A 393 -18.71 30.74 -12.31
C GLY A 393 -18.32 31.30 -10.93
N LYS A 394 -18.11 30.46 -9.92
CA LYS A 394 -17.76 30.87 -8.54
C LYS A 394 -16.25 30.77 -8.29
N SER A 395 -15.47 31.50 -9.10
CA SER A 395 -14.01 31.37 -9.16
C SER A 395 -13.30 31.63 -7.81
N LYS A 396 -13.76 32.61 -7.01
CA LYS A 396 -13.18 32.89 -5.67
C LYS A 396 -13.40 31.76 -4.66
N ASP A 397 -14.61 31.19 -4.63
CA ASP A 397 -14.92 30.06 -3.75
C ASP A 397 -14.15 28.81 -4.19
N ALA A 398 -13.96 28.63 -5.50
CA ALA A 398 -13.14 27.56 -6.05
C ALA A 398 -11.69 27.68 -5.59
N LEU A 399 -11.08 28.87 -5.65
CA LEU A 399 -9.68 29.08 -5.26
C LEU A 399 -9.39 28.58 -3.84
N GLN A 400 -10.24 28.94 -2.87
CA GLN A 400 -10.06 28.52 -1.47
C GLN A 400 -10.07 26.98 -1.30
N ASN A 401 -10.95 26.29 -2.02
CA ASN A 401 -11.05 24.83 -1.94
C ASN A 401 -9.88 24.14 -2.65
N VAL A 402 -9.48 24.65 -3.82
CA VAL A 402 -8.43 24.04 -4.64
C VAL A 402 -7.04 24.30 -4.05
N GLU A 403 -6.81 25.46 -3.43
CA GLU A 403 -5.58 25.74 -2.67
C GLU A 403 -5.40 24.71 -1.55
N ARG A 404 -6.42 24.52 -0.72
CA ARG A 404 -6.38 23.51 0.35
C ARG A 404 -6.24 22.09 -0.21
N ALA A 405 -6.85 21.80 -1.36
CA ALA A 405 -6.67 20.52 -2.03
C ALA A 405 -5.20 20.29 -2.45
N ALA A 406 -4.55 21.32 -2.99
CA ALA A 406 -3.15 21.27 -3.37
C ALA A 406 -2.24 21.04 -2.14
N ASP A 407 -2.53 21.70 -1.01
CA ASP A 407 -1.80 21.51 0.24
C ASP A 407 -1.96 20.10 0.81
N LEU A 408 -3.19 19.60 0.94
CA LEU A 408 -3.48 18.27 1.49
C LEU A 408 -2.92 17.14 0.62
N THR A 409 -2.87 17.33 -0.69
CA THR A 409 -2.23 16.39 -1.62
C THR A 409 -0.72 16.61 -1.77
N LYS A 410 -0.13 17.47 -0.92
CA LYS A 410 1.30 17.82 -0.92
C LYS A 410 1.80 18.26 -2.31
N ASN A 411 0.92 18.89 -3.08
CA ASN A 411 1.10 19.29 -4.47
C ASN A 411 1.59 18.14 -5.38
N GLN A 412 1.16 16.90 -5.15
CA GLN A 412 1.56 15.75 -6.00
C GLN A 412 0.64 15.59 -7.21
N GLU A 413 -0.59 16.13 -7.15
CA GLU A 413 -1.60 15.93 -8.19
C GLU A 413 -1.55 17.03 -9.26
N GLY A 414 -1.16 16.66 -10.49
CA GLY A 414 -1.01 17.60 -11.61
C GLY A 414 -2.29 18.37 -11.95
N ASP A 415 -3.44 17.69 -11.95
CA ASP A 415 -4.74 18.31 -12.27
C ASP A 415 -5.17 19.33 -11.20
N ILE A 416 -4.93 19.02 -9.92
CA ILE A 416 -5.23 19.93 -8.80
C ILE A 416 -4.34 21.16 -8.89
N ASN A 417 -3.04 20.95 -9.07
CA ASN A 417 -2.07 22.02 -9.21
C ASN A 417 -2.40 22.91 -10.42
N GLU A 418 -2.83 22.33 -11.55
CA GLU A 418 -3.19 23.10 -12.75
C GLU A 418 -4.39 24.01 -12.46
N LEU A 419 -5.47 23.46 -11.89
CA LEU A 419 -6.64 24.26 -11.53
C LEU A 419 -6.28 25.33 -10.50
N TYR A 420 -5.43 25.02 -9.51
CA TYR A 420 -4.94 25.99 -8.52
C TYR A 420 -4.25 27.17 -9.21
N THR A 421 -3.26 26.90 -10.07
CA THR A 421 -2.50 27.96 -10.76
C THR A 421 -3.36 28.77 -11.72
N ARG A 422 -4.35 28.15 -12.37
CA ARG A 422 -5.36 28.84 -13.19
C ARG A 422 -6.20 29.79 -12.35
N LEU A 423 -6.69 29.33 -11.20
CA LEU A 423 -7.49 30.15 -10.29
C LEU A 423 -6.68 31.31 -9.71
N LEU A 424 -5.40 31.10 -9.39
CA LEU A 424 -4.49 32.20 -9.00
C LEU A 424 -4.36 33.23 -10.12
N TYR A 425 -4.12 32.77 -11.36
CA TYR A 425 -3.97 33.66 -12.52
C TYR A 425 -5.24 34.48 -12.80
N GLU A 426 -6.42 33.91 -12.56
CA GLU A 426 -7.70 34.59 -12.81
C GLU A 426 -8.17 35.49 -11.65
N ASN A 427 -7.85 35.16 -10.39
CA ASN A 427 -8.38 35.85 -9.21
C ASN A 427 -7.35 36.74 -8.50
N VAL A 428 -6.05 36.53 -8.75
CA VAL A 428 -4.95 37.18 -8.03
C VAL A 428 -4.01 37.87 -9.03
N GLU A 429 -2.99 38.58 -8.55
CA GLU A 429 -1.98 39.21 -9.39
C GLU A 429 -1.11 38.17 -10.11
N TYR A 430 -0.72 38.48 -11.35
CA TYR A 430 0.10 37.61 -12.20
C TYR A 430 1.40 37.13 -11.55
N SER A 431 1.95 37.90 -10.60
CA SER A 431 3.20 37.61 -9.90
C SER A 431 3.13 36.36 -9.02
N GLU A 432 1.99 36.09 -8.39
CA GLU A 432 1.83 34.94 -7.50
C GLU A 432 1.66 33.65 -8.31
N ALA A 433 0.75 33.65 -9.28
CA ALA A 433 0.55 32.53 -10.20
C ALA A 433 1.87 32.14 -10.89
N LYS A 434 2.65 33.13 -11.35
CA LYS A 434 3.97 32.92 -11.94
C LYS A 434 4.92 32.20 -10.99
N THR A 435 5.05 32.70 -9.77
CA THR A 435 5.96 32.14 -8.75
C THR A 435 5.63 30.67 -8.45
N VAL A 436 4.34 30.37 -8.29
CA VAL A 436 3.87 28.99 -8.03
C VAL A 436 4.16 28.08 -9.22
N ILE A 437 3.84 28.52 -10.45
CA ILE A 437 4.09 27.72 -11.67
C ILE A 437 5.59 27.44 -11.85
N GLU A 438 6.45 28.44 -11.66
CA GLU A 438 7.89 28.25 -11.73
C GLU A 438 8.41 27.25 -10.69
N GLY A 439 7.82 27.27 -9.49
CA GLY A 439 8.09 26.30 -8.44
C GLY A 439 7.74 24.87 -8.87
N PHE A 440 6.60 24.67 -9.52
CA PHE A 440 6.22 23.35 -10.06
C PHE A 440 7.14 22.89 -11.19
N ILE A 441 7.50 23.76 -12.13
CA ILE A 441 8.45 23.42 -13.22
C ILE A 441 9.81 23.00 -12.67
N LYS A 442 10.35 23.74 -11.70
CA LYS A 442 11.63 23.42 -11.03
C LYS A 442 11.59 22.10 -10.27
N LYS A 443 10.41 21.62 -9.88
CA LYS A 443 10.18 20.32 -9.24
C LYS A 443 9.75 19.22 -10.23
N GLY A 444 9.61 19.53 -11.53
CA GLY A 444 9.16 18.59 -12.55
C GLY A 444 7.68 18.20 -12.43
N LYS A 445 6.86 19.04 -11.78
CA LYS A 445 5.43 18.80 -11.51
C LYS A 445 4.50 19.64 -12.39
N ASN A 446 5.01 20.18 -13.49
CA ASN A 446 4.28 21.07 -14.37
C ASN A 446 3.37 20.30 -15.34
N THR A 447 2.27 20.94 -15.73
CA THR A 447 1.37 20.46 -16.78
C THR A 447 1.43 21.36 -18.02
N ALA A 448 0.82 20.92 -19.12
CA ALA A 448 0.71 21.74 -20.33
C ALA A 448 -0.07 23.05 -20.07
N GLY A 449 -1.14 23.00 -19.28
CA GLY A 449 -1.92 24.20 -18.95
C GLY A 449 -1.14 25.20 -18.10
N MET A 450 -0.31 24.73 -17.16
CA MET A 450 0.59 25.61 -16.40
C MET A 450 1.61 26.31 -17.31
N ILE A 451 2.22 25.58 -18.27
CA ILE A 451 3.16 26.17 -19.23
C ILE A 451 2.46 27.24 -20.07
N GLU A 452 1.23 26.99 -20.50
CA GLU A 452 0.45 27.97 -21.27
C GLU A 452 0.16 29.23 -20.46
N ILE A 453 -0.23 29.09 -19.19
CA ILE A 453 -0.43 30.24 -18.28
C ILE A 453 0.88 31.02 -18.11
N LEU A 454 2.01 30.34 -17.87
CA LEU A 454 3.31 30.98 -17.75
C LEU A 454 3.72 31.72 -19.02
N LYS A 455 3.42 31.14 -20.19
CA LYS A 455 3.67 31.76 -21.50
C LYS A 455 2.88 33.06 -21.67
N ASN A 456 1.61 33.05 -21.27
CA ASN A 456 0.75 34.24 -21.31
C ASN A 456 1.27 35.33 -20.36
N ILE A 457 1.67 34.97 -19.13
CA ILE A 457 2.29 35.90 -18.18
C ILE A 457 3.59 36.48 -18.76
N TYR A 458 4.48 35.63 -19.30
CA TYR A 458 5.73 36.06 -19.91
C TYR A 458 5.49 37.06 -21.06
N LYS A 459 4.53 36.77 -21.93
CA LYS A 459 4.15 37.66 -23.03
C LYS A 459 3.62 39.01 -22.53
N ALA A 460 2.80 39.00 -21.48
CA ALA A 460 2.29 40.23 -20.88
C ALA A 460 3.42 41.09 -20.28
N GLU A 461 4.42 40.47 -19.65
CA GLU A 461 5.57 41.18 -19.06
C GLU A 461 6.61 41.65 -20.08
N LYS A 462 6.86 40.88 -21.15
CA LYS A 462 7.94 41.13 -22.13
C LYS A 462 7.44 41.75 -23.44
N GLY A 463 6.14 41.84 -23.65
CA GLY A 463 5.51 42.32 -24.88
C GLY A 463 5.61 41.36 -26.07
N SER A 464 6.26 40.20 -25.92
CA SER A 464 6.36 39.16 -26.95
C SER A 464 6.63 37.79 -26.34
N GLU A 465 6.38 36.72 -27.10
CA GLU A 465 6.73 35.33 -26.72
C GLU A 465 8.19 34.98 -27.03
N ALA A 466 8.96 35.91 -27.63
CA ALA A 466 10.35 35.68 -27.98
C ALA A 466 11.18 35.42 -26.71
N GLY A 467 11.93 34.31 -26.72
CA GLY A 467 12.75 33.87 -25.58
C GLY A 467 12.02 33.00 -24.55
N PHE A 468 10.71 32.76 -24.68
CA PHE A 468 9.97 31.91 -23.74
C PHE A 468 10.53 30.48 -23.65
N GLU A 469 10.87 29.86 -24.79
CA GLU A 469 11.44 28.51 -24.79
C GLU A 469 12.77 28.43 -24.02
N VAL A 470 13.61 29.48 -24.13
CA VAL A 470 14.86 29.58 -23.37
C VAL A 470 14.56 29.75 -21.88
N TYR A 471 13.58 30.58 -21.55
CA TYR A 471 13.10 30.78 -20.18
C TYR A 471 12.63 29.47 -19.54
N LEU A 472 11.74 28.75 -20.22
CA LEU A 472 11.22 27.46 -19.79
C LEU A 472 12.35 26.44 -19.59
N SER A 473 13.24 26.30 -20.58
CA SER A 473 14.37 25.35 -20.47
C SER A 473 15.30 25.65 -19.29
N THR A 474 15.43 26.92 -18.90
CA THR A 474 16.21 27.32 -17.73
C THR A 474 15.55 26.85 -16.44
N LEU A 475 14.22 26.95 -16.33
CA LEU A 475 13.46 26.46 -15.19
C LEU A 475 13.50 24.93 -15.07
N GLU A 476 13.39 24.23 -16.20
CA GLU A 476 13.41 22.76 -16.27
C GLU A 476 14.80 22.15 -16.02
N SER A 477 15.87 22.92 -16.20
CA SER A 477 17.24 22.41 -16.06
C SER A 477 17.50 21.76 -14.69
N ALA A 478 16.96 22.34 -13.61
CA ALA A 478 17.10 21.83 -12.25
C ALA A 478 16.33 20.52 -12.04
N SER A 479 15.05 20.45 -12.47
CA SER A 479 14.25 19.23 -12.34
C SER A 479 14.79 18.09 -13.20
N LEU A 480 15.28 18.41 -14.41
CA LEU A 480 15.90 17.41 -15.28
C LEU A 480 17.21 16.85 -14.69
N GLN A 481 18.02 17.70 -14.06
CA GLN A 481 19.24 17.24 -13.39
C GLN A 481 18.90 16.36 -12.18
N ASN A 482 17.96 16.79 -11.33
CA ASN A 482 17.49 16.00 -10.19
C ASN A 482 16.92 14.64 -10.63
N LEU A 483 16.13 14.61 -11.71
CA LEU A 483 15.60 13.38 -12.27
C LEU A 483 16.72 12.46 -12.76
N LYS A 484 17.74 12.99 -13.45
CA LYS A 484 18.91 12.20 -13.87
C LYS A 484 19.67 11.62 -12.69
N ASP A 485 19.89 12.42 -11.64
CA ASP A 485 20.61 12.00 -10.45
C ASP A 485 19.83 10.93 -9.67
N LYS A 486 18.49 11.08 -9.56
CA LYS A 486 17.59 10.07 -8.99
C LYS A 486 17.66 8.77 -9.79
N LEU A 487 17.44 8.82 -11.10
CA LEU A 487 17.48 7.64 -11.96
C LEU A 487 18.85 6.95 -11.92
N ALA A 488 19.94 7.71 -11.87
CA ALA A 488 21.29 7.15 -11.76
C ALA A 488 21.49 6.31 -10.48
N LYS A 489 20.83 6.68 -9.37
CA LYS A 489 20.85 5.91 -8.11
C LYS A 489 19.94 4.68 -8.15
N GLU A 490 18.89 4.71 -8.95
CA GLU A 490 17.90 3.63 -9.07
C GLU A 490 18.26 2.59 -10.14
N ILE A 491 19.20 2.89 -11.04
CA ILE A 491 19.66 1.94 -12.05
C ILE A 491 20.23 0.69 -11.35
N VAL A 492 19.59 -0.45 -11.60
CA VAL A 492 20.06 -1.76 -11.17
C VAL A 492 20.97 -2.35 -12.25
N SER A 493 22.12 -2.86 -11.85
CA SER A 493 23.08 -3.51 -12.75
C SER A 493 22.87 -5.04 -12.81
N GLU A 494 21.62 -5.45 -12.97
CA GLU A 494 21.24 -6.86 -13.06
C GLU A 494 20.74 -7.19 -14.47
N PRO A 495 21.00 -8.41 -14.96
CA PRO A 495 20.38 -8.87 -16.20
C PRO A 495 18.85 -8.87 -16.05
N ALA A 496 18.14 -8.24 -16.99
CA ALA A 496 16.70 -8.37 -17.07
C ALA A 496 16.31 -9.85 -17.29
N PRO A 497 15.26 -10.36 -16.61
CA PRO A 497 14.76 -11.72 -16.83
C PRO A 497 14.44 -11.96 -18.30
N ASP A 498 14.97 -13.05 -18.86
CA ASP A 498 14.71 -13.37 -20.26
C ASP A 498 13.27 -13.87 -20.45
N PHE A 499 12.69 -13.55 -21.60
CA PHE A 499 11.37 -14.04 -21.99
C PHE A 499 11.32 -14.27 -23.49
N THR A 500 10.36 -15.08 -23.93
CA THR A 500 10.00 -15.21 -25.34
C THR A 500 8.48 -15.20 -25.45
N LEU A 501 7.94 -14.14 -26.05
CA LEU A 501 6.49 -13.95 -26.21
C LEU A 501 6.12 -13.84 -27.68
N GLU A 502 4.86 -14.15 -27.99
CA GLU A 502 4.27 -13.94 -29.32
C GLU A 502 3.64 -12.54 -29.40
N ASP A 503 3.86 -11.81 -30.49
CA ASP A 503 3.18 -10.56 -30.77
C ASP A 503 1.74 -10.79 -31.27
N ILE A 504 0.95 -9.71 -31.36
CA ILE A 504 -0.42 -9.78 -31.88
C ILE A 504 -0.52 -10.18 -33.38
N LYS A 505 0.61 -10.34 -34.09
CA LYS A 505 0.70 -10.78 -35.49
C LYS A 505 1.19 -12.23 -35.63
N GLY A 506 1.62 -12.88 -34.56
CA GLY A 506 2.17 -14.24 -34.56
C GLY A 506 3.69 -14.35 -34.55
N SER A 507 4.41 -13.23 -34.50
CA SER A 507 5.87 -13.21 -34.49
C SER A 507 6.40 -13.41 -33.07
N LYS A 508 7.44 -14.23 -32.90
CA LYS A 508 8.10 -14.39 -31.60
C LYS A 508 9.14 -13.30 -31.39
N VAL A 509 9.13 -12.70 -30.20
CA VAL A 509 10.15 -11.76 -29.73
C VAL A 509 10.80 -12.33 -28.48
N SER A 510 12.13 -12.40 -28.47
CA SER A 510 12.92 -12.80 -27.30
C SER A 510 13.77 -11.64 -26.83
N LEU A 511 13.80 -11.41 -25.51
CA LEU A 511 14.56 -10.31 -24.91
C LEU A 511 16.06 -10.46 -25.14
N SER A 512 16.59 -11.68 -25.01
CA SER A 512 18.00 -11.98 -25.32
C SER A 512 18.41 -11.60 -26.75
N GLY A 513 17.49 -11.68 -27.72
CA GLY A 513 17.70 -11.24 -29.11
C GLY A 513 17.79 -9.72 -29.30
N LEU A 514 17.50 -8.93 -28.25
CA LEU A 514 17.54 -7.46 -28.26
C LEU A 514 18.78 -6.90 -27.56
N LYS A 515 19.74 -7.76 -27.17
CA LYS A 515 20.97 -7.33 -26.49
C LYS A 515 21.68 -6.23 -27.27
N GLY A 516 22.06 -5.15 -26.57
CA GLY A 516 22.68 -3.96 -27.15
C GLY A 516 21.69 -2.86 -27.57
N LYS A 517 20.38 -3.11 -27.46
CA LYS A 517 19.34 -2.09 -27.65
C LYS A 517 18.84 -1.57 -26.30
N ILE A 518 18.31 -0.35 -26.31
CA ILE A 518 17.48 0.17 -25.22
C ILE A 518 16.09 -0.41 -25.40
N VAL A 519 15.62 -1.17 -24.42
CA VAL A 519 14.30 -1.81 -24.46
C VAL A 519 13.44 -1.22 -23.34
N VAL A 520 12.30 -0.65 -23.72
CA VAL A 520 11.26 -0.16 -22.81
C VAL A 520 10.13 -1.18 -22.81
N VAL A 521 9.78 -1.69 -21.63
CA VAL A 521 8.70 -2.66 -21.43
C VAL A 521 7.60 -2.00 -20.61
N ASP A 522 6.36 -2.07 -21.10
CA ASP A 522 5.16 -1.54 -20.44
C ASP A 522 4.17 -2.71 -20.24
N PHE A 523 3.80 -3.00 -18.99
CA PHE A 523 2.86 -4.07 -18.66
C PHE A 523 1.45 -3.51 -18.52
N TRP A 524 0.46 -4.11 -19.19
CA TRP A 524 -0.89 -3.57 -19.23
C TRP A 524 -1.98 -4.62 -19.46
N ALA A 525 -3.23 -4.24 -19.21
CA ALA A 525 -4.43 -5.01 -19.55
C ALA A 525 -5.55 -4.09 -20.05
N THR A 526 -6.52 -4.61 -20.82
CA THR A 526 -7.61 -3.78 -21.38
C THR A 526 -8.55 -3.21 -20.30
N TRP A 527 -8.55 -3.82 -19.12
CA TRP A 527 -9.29 -3.37 -17.94
C TRP A 527 -8.47 -2.43 -17.02
N CYS A 528 -7.16 -2.25 -17.26
CA CYS A 528 -6.29 -1.46 -16.40
C CYS A 528 -6.44 0.04 -16.68
N GLY A 529 -7.29 0.72 -15.90
CA GLY A 529 -7.52 2.17 -16.00
C GLY A 529 -6.24 3.02 -15.93
N PRO A 530 -5.38 2.88 -14.91
CA PRO A 530 -4.12 3.63 -14.82
C PRO A 530 -3.19 3.40 -16.02
N CYS A 531 -3.05 2.17 -16.49
CA CYS A 531 -2.24 1.84 -17.66
C CYS A 531 -2.74 2.61 -18.89
N ILE A 532 -4.06 2.56 -19.15
CA ILE A 532 -4.68 3.23 -20.31
C ILE A 532 -4.52 4.76 -20.23
N ASN A 533 -4.61 5.34 -19.02
CA ASN A 533 -4.40 6.78 -18.83
C ASN A 533 -2.96 7.22 -19.16
N SER A 534 -1.98 6.32 -19.08
CA SER A 534 -0.58 6.60 -19.46
C SER A 534 -0.32 6.55 -20.97
N PHE A 535 -1.19 5.88 -21.74
CA PHE A 535 -0.97 5.59 -23.16
C PHE A 535 -0.75 6.83 -24.04
N PRO A 536 -1.43 7.97 -23.84
CA PRO A 536 -1.11 9.19 -24.58
C PRO A 536 0.34 9.65 -24.39
N GLY A 537 0.90 9.49 -23.18
CA GLY A 537 2.30 9.76 -22.90
C GLY A 537 3.22 8.75 -23.59
N MET A 538 2.88 7.46 -23.51
CA MET A 538 3.65 6.40 -24.16
C MET A 538 3.67 6.50 -25.68
N GLN A 539 2.55 6.90 -26.29
CA GLN A 539 2.47 7.17 -27.72
C GLN A 539 3.46 8.26 -28.14
N LYS A 540 3.53 9.38 -27.40
CA LYS A 540 4.51 10.45 -27.67
C LYS A 540 5.94 9.94 -27.57
N ALA A 541 6.24 9.05 -26.62
CA ALA A 541 7.57 8.46 -26.48
C ALA A 541 7.90 7.54 -27.68
N VAL A 542 6.98 6.66 -28.08
CA VAL A 542 7.12 5.79 -29.25
C VAL A 542 7.35 6.62 -30.52
N GLU A 543 6.57 7.68 -30.72
CA GLU A 543 6.70 8.58 -31.87
C GLU A 543 8.04 9.32 -31.87
N LYS A 544 8.47 9.83 -30.71
CA LYS A 544 9.76 10.53 -30.55
C LYS A 544 10.96 9.66 -30.94
N TYR A 545 10.94 8.38 -30.55
CA TYR A 545 12.03 7.43 -30.82
C TYR A 545 11.78 6.53 -32.04
N SER A 546 10.72 6.77 -32.81
CA SER A 546 10.32 5.92 -33.95
C SER A 546 11.40 5.75 -35.03
N LYS A 547 12.33 6.69 -35.14
CA LYS A 547 13.46 6.68 -36.09
C LYS A 547 14.77 6.12 -35.51
N ASP A 548 14.82 5.85 -34.20
CA ASP A 548 15.99 5.27 -33.55
C ASP A 548 15.87 3.75 -33.52
N GLU A 549 16.64 3.06 -34.36
CA GLU A 549 16.61 1.60 -34.44
C GLU A 549 17.12 0.91 -33.17
N ASN A 550 17.86 1.64 -32.33
CA ASN A 550 18.42 1.14 -31.07
C ASN A 550 17.43 1.22 -29.90
N VAL A 551 16.28 1.88 -30.07
CA VAL A 551 15.24 1.95 -29.05
C VAL A 551 14.06 1.09 -29.48
N LYS A 552 13.57 0.22 -28.59
CA LYS A 552 12.41 -0.64 -28.81
C LYS A 552 11.43 -0.53 -27.65
N PHE A 553 10.15 -0.37 -27.97
CA PHE A 553 9.06 -0.37 -27.01
C PHE A 553 8.24 -1.65 -27.20
N PHE A 554 7.98 -2.37 -26.12
CA PHE A 554 7.10 -3.53 -26.08
C PHE A 554 6.06 -3.35 -24.99
N PHE A 555 4.80 -3.49 -25.38
CA PHE A 555 3.66 -3.39 -24.48
C PHE A 555 3.18 -4.81 -24.19
N ILE A 556 3.54 -5.37 -23.04
CA ILE A 556 3.22 -6.73 -22.66
C ILE A 556 1.81 -6.76 -22.08
N ASN A 557 0.91 -7.45 -22.77
CA ASN A 557 -0.43 -7.70 -22.27
C ASN A 557 -0.42 -8.90 -21.32
N SER A 558 -0.59 -8.63 -20.03
CA SER A 558 -0.66 -9.61 -18.94
C SER A 558 -1.98 -9.48 -18.19
N TRP A 559 -2.37 -10.51 -17.44
CA TRP A 559 -3.58 -10.57 -16.62
C TRP A 559 -4.90 -10.32 -17.35
N GLU A 560 -4.91 -10.47 -18.67
CA GLU A 560 -6.14 -10.44 -19.46
C GLU A 560 -6.96 -11.71 -19.19
N ARG A 561 -8.27 -11.56 -19.00
CA ARG A 561 -9.17 -12.68 -18.63
C ARG A 561 -10.30 -12.90 -19.64
N GLU A 562 -10.39 -12.04 -20.65
CA GLU A 562 -11.28 -12.24 -21.78
C GLU A 562 -11.03 -13.59 -22.49
N LYS A 563 -12.11 -14.22 -22.95
CA LYS A 563 -12.04 -15.54 -23.60
C LYS A 563 -11.15 -15.54 -24.85
N ASP A 564 -11.23 -14.46 -25.64
CA ASP A 564 -10.35 -14.21 -26.79
C ASP A 564 -9.51 -12.96 -26.53
N ARG A 565 -8.43 -13.16 -25.76
CA ARG A 565 -7.53 -12.08 -25.32
C ARG A 565 -6.94 -11.32 -26.51
N LYS A 566 -6.49 -12.02 -27.54
CA LYS A 566 -5.85 -11.42 -28.73
C LYS A 566 -6.82 -10.52 -29.49
N ALA A 567 -8.05 -10.99 -29.74
CA ALA A 567 -9.06 -10.18 -30.41
C ALA A 567 -9.47 -8.97 -29.57
N SER A 568 -9.61 -9.13 -28.24
CA SER A 568 -9.92 -8.02 -27.33
C SER A 568 -8.87 -6.91 -27.40
N VAL A 569 -7.60 -7.28 -27.29
CA VAL A 569 -6.46 -6.36 -27.41
C VAL A 569 -6.42 -5.67 -28.76
N GLN A 570 -6.54 -6.42 -29.87
CA GLN A 570 -6.53 -5.82 -31.21
C GLN A 570 -7.66 -4.81 -31.41
N LYS A 571 -8.88 -5.15 -30.94
CA LYS A 571 -10.03 -4.26 -30.98
C LYS A 571 -9.79 -2.99 -30.15
N PHE A 572 -9.17 -3.12 -28.98
CA PHE A 572 -8.83 -1.98 -28.13
C PHE A 572 -7.84 -1.04 -28.81
N LEU A 573 -6.74 -1.56 -29.37
CA LEU A 573 -5.74 -0.74 -30.06
C LEU A 573 -6.33 -0.02 -31.28
N GLN A 574 -7.13 -0.73 -32.09
CA GLN A 574 -7.79 -0.15 -33.27
C GLN A 574 -8.79 0.93 -32.90
N LYS A 575 -9.60 0.72 -31.84
CA LYS A 575 -10.57 1.71 -31.39
C LYS A 575 -9.91 3.02 -30.94
N ASN A 576 -8.72 2.94 -30.36
CA ASN A 576 -8.02 4.09 -29.77
C ASN A 576 -6.84 4.60 -30.63
N ASN A 577 -6.57 3.99 -31.80
CA ASN A 577 -5.47 4.34 -32.71
C ASN A 577 -4.06 4.31 -32.07
N TYR A 578 -3.80 3.36 -31.17
CA TYR A 578 -2.47 3.24 -30.55
C TYR A 578 -1.49 2.45 -31.42
N PRO A 579 -0.28 2.98 -31.71
CA PRO A 579 0.71 2.35 -32.59
C PRO A 579 1.58 1.29 -31.89
N PHE A 580 1.09 0.71 -30.80
CA PHE A 580 1.90 -0.08 -29.88
C PHE A 580 2.26 -1.47 -30.43
N HIS A 581 3.52 -1.87 -30.21
CA HIS A 581 3.97 -3.24 -30.46
C HIS A 581 3.64 -4.10 -29.25
N VAL A 582 2.53 -4.83 -29.32
CA VAL A 582 2.01 -5.62 -28.19
C VAL A 582 2.50 -7.07 -28.24
N LEU A 583 3.04 -7.54 -27.12
CA LEU A 583 3.39 -8.94 -26.85
C LEU A 583 2.35 -9.56 -25.91
N MET A 584 2.02 -10.84 -26.10
CA MET A 584 0.98 -11.54 -25.34
C MET A 584 1.60 -12.47 -24.28
N ASP A 585 1.43 -12.14 -23.01
CA ASP A 585 1.82 -12.96 -21.86
C ASP A 585 0.62 -13.82 -21.42
N TYR A 586 0.40 -14.94 -22.11
CA TYR A 586 -0.79 -15.77 -21.90
C TYR A 586 -0.82 -16.48 -20.55
N ASP A 587 0.35 -16.82 -20.01
CA ASP A 587 0.50 -17.55 -18.75
C ASP A 587 0.91 -16.66 -17.57
N ASP A 588 0.99 -15.34 -17.78
CA ASP A 588 1.28 -14.33 -16.76
C ASP A 588 2.64 -14.54 -16.07
N LYS A 589 3.59 -15.21 -16.74
CA LYS A 589 4.89 -15.57 -16.15
C LYS A 589 5.93 -14.48 -16.25
N VAL A 590 5.74 -13.48 -17.10
CA VAL A 590 6.73 -12.40 -17.28
C VAL A 590 6.54 -11.31 -16.23
N ILE A 591 5.31 -11.13 -15.74
CA ILE A 591 4.97 -10.16 -14.67
C ILE A 591 5.10 -10.76 -13.25
N GLY A 592 5.26 -12.09 -13.13
CA GLY A 592 5.10 -12.86 -11.89
C GLY A 592 6.38 -13.22 -11.17
#